data_AF-A0A367PXL8-F1
#
_entry.id   AF-A0A367PXL8-F1
#
_cell.length_a   1.000
_cell.length_b   1.000
_cell.length_c   1.000
_cell.angle_alpha   90.00
_cell.angle_beta   90.00
_cell.angle_gamma   90.00
#
_symmetry.space_group_name_H-M   'P 1'
#
loop_
_entity.id
_entity.type
_entity.pdbx_description
1 polymer ?
#
loop_
_entity_poly.entity_id
_entity_poly.type
_entity_poly.pdbx_seq_one_letter_code
_entity_poly.pdbx_strand_id
1 'polypeptide(L)'
;MSPMTTVKDPPPNFELPPHNETALEMIREAIKHESALALAAGGFALGTGSFISPFGWAAFALAYKPLVRIQKLARLEKLTAALLDEFKSEEIQVFPVIKVEDKNPIDLFIRFPRKTHLFISIRSKGDSEIIYNEKREILQVKRKNKGGLRTWEPCPLVELADYKSWFDKNRNLFGMSSREAQKTPTAKVLVLWPPTKAADDHNSHLYSELGGMKTLALRRKGTAFVIQQEEITEFIKVWLAQYK
;
A
#
# COMPACT_ATOMS: atom_id res chain seq x y z
N MET A 1 -0.88 38.64 22.44
CA MET A 1 -0.10 37.54 23.07
C MET A 1 -0.72 36.23 22.63
N SER A 2 -0.08 35.53 21.69
CA SER A 2 -0.57 34.24 21.18
C SER A 2 -0.18 33.14 22.16
N PRO A 3 -1.05 32.15 22.44
CA PRO A 3 -0.70 31.07 23.36
C PRO A 3 0.31 30.14 22.67
N MET A 4 1.46 29.93 23.32
CA MET A 4 2.38 28.85 22.98
C MET A 4 1.63 27.52 23.15
N THR A 5 1.31 26.85 22.06
CA THR A 5 0.94 25.43 22.08
C THR A 5 2.15 24.64 22.55
N THR A 6 2.13 24.25 23.83
CA THR A 6 3.05 23.29 24.42
C THR A 6 3.02 22.00 23.60
N VAL A 7 4.19 21.64 23.06
CA VAL A 7 4.44 20.35 22.45
C VAL A 7 4.25 19.32 23.56
N LYS A 8 3.18 18.52 23.48
CA LYS A 8 3.07 17.34 24.36
C LYS A 8 4.11 16.34 23.88
N ASP A 9 5.17 16.19 24.67
CA ASP A 9 6.08 15.08 24.52
C ASP A 9 5.29 13.75 24.63
N PRO A 10 5.67 12.72 23.88
CA PRO A 10 5.01 11.43 23.97
C PRO A 10 5.09 10.89 25.42
N PRO A 11 4.04 10.22 25.91
CA PRO A 11 4.01 9.71 27.28
C PRO A 11 5.20 8.78 27.55
N PRO A 12 5.70 8.71 28.80
CA PRO A 12 6.95 8.04 29.15
C PRO A 12 7.02 6.53 28.85
N ASN A 13 5.89 5.89 28.51
CA ASN A 13 5.79 4.49 28.06
C ASN A 13 5.12 4.36 26.69
N PHE A 14 5.48 5.24 25.74
CA PHE A 14 4.95 5.16 24.38
C PHE A 14 5.69 4.08 23.57
N GLU A 15 5.01 2.97 23.29
CA GLU A 15 5.49 1.95 22.37
C GLU A 15 4.94 2.20 20.96
N LEU A 16 5.82 2.12 19.97
CA LEU A 16 5.40 2.20 18.57
C LEU A 16 4.56 0.96 18.21
N PRO A 17 3.60 1.10 17.27
CA PRO A 17 2.94 -0.04 16.66
C PRO A 17 3.98 -1.04 16.12
N PRO A 18 3.63 -2.33 16.01
CA PRO A 18 4.50 -3.33 15.40
C PRO A 18 5.02 -2.83 14.05
N HIS A 19 6.34 -2.86 13.88
CA HIS A 19 7.04 -2.43 12.67
C HIS A 19 8.23 -3.34 12.39
N ASN A 20 8.79 -3.21 11.19
CA ASN A 20 9.97 -3.97 10.74
C ASN A 20 9.80 -5.49 10.94
N GLU A 21 10.79 -6.15 11.52
CA GLU A 21 10.80 -7.62 11.70
C GLU A 21 9.61 -8.13 12.50
N THR A 22 9.24 -7.45 13.59
CA THR A 22 8.07 -7.85 14.39
C THR A 22 6.78 -7.83 13.56
N ALA A 23 6.60 -6.80 12.74
CA ALA A 23 5.43 -6.74 11.86
C ALA A 23 5.50 -7.77 10.72
N LEU A 24 6.70 -8.06 10.21
CA LEU A 24 6.93 -9.07 9.19
C LEU A 24 6.61 -10.47 9.70
N GLU A 25 7.02 -10.80 10.94
CA GLU A 25 6.67 -12.04 11.62
C GLU A 25 5.16 -12.18 11.80
N MET A 26 4.47 -11.12 12.25
CA MET A 26 3.01 -11.12 12.35
C MET A 26 2.32 -11.39 11.00
N ILE A 27 2.85 -10.83 9.90
CA ILE A 27 2.33 -11.12 8.55
C ILE A 27 2.56 -12.59 8.19
N ARG A 28 3.76 -13.13 8.45
CA ARG A 28 4.09 -14.54 8.19
C ARG A 28 3.21 -15.49 8.99
N GLU A 29 2.94 -15.19 10.25
CA GLU A 29 2.01 -15.95 11.09
C GLU A 29 0.58 -15.88 10.56
N ALA A 30 0.12 -14.70 10.16
CA ALA A 30 -1.20 -14.54 9.55
C ALA A 30 -1.33 -15.35 8.24
N ILE A 31 -0.29 -15.37 7.40
CA ILE A 31 -0.24 -16.22 6.19
C ILE A 31 -0.33 -17.69 6.57
N LYS A 32 0.44 -18.16 7.57
CA LYS A 32 0.42 -19.56 8.01
C LYS A 32 -0.97 -19.97 8.52
N HIS A 33 -1.56 -19.15 9.38
CA HIS A 33 -2.88 -19.38 9.93
C HIS A 33 -3.96 -19.43 8.84
N GLU A 34 -3.98 -18.46 7.94
CA GLU A 34 -4.95 -18.43 6.83
C GLU A 34 -4.74 -19.58 5.84
N SER A 35 -3.49 -19.97 5.58
CA SER A 35 -3.17 -21.13 4.74
C SER A 35 -3.66 -22.43 5.37
N ALA A 36 -3.51 -22.60 6.68
CA ALA A 36 -4.04 -23.76 7.40
C ALA A 36 -5.57 -23.83 7.31
N LEU A 37 -6.27 -22.71 7.47
CA LEU A 37 -7.72 -22.62 7.28
C LEU A 37 -8.15 -22.95 5.84
N ALA A 38 -7.44 -22.41 4.85
CA ALA A 38 -7.70 -22.70 3.45
C ALA A 38 -7.48 -24.18 3.10
N LEU A 39 -6.43 -24.81 3.66
CA LEU A 39 -6.15 -26.23 3.50
C LEU A 39 -7.22 -27.10 4.18
N ALA A 40 -7.66 -26.75 5.39
CA ALA A 40 -8.74 -27.46 6.07
C ALA A 40 -10.05 -27.39 5.26
N ALA A 41 -10.40 -26.20 4.77
CA ALA A 41 -11.59 -26.01 3.93
C ALA A 41 -11.47 -26.72 2.56
N GLY A 42 -10.31 -26.66 1.92
CA GLY A 42 -10.02 -27.32 0.66
C GLY A 42 -9.97 -28.84 0.77
N GLY A 43 -9.40 -29.37 1.87
CA GLY A 43 -9.38 -30.80 2.19
C GLY A 43 -10.79 -31.34 2.45
N PHE A 44 -11.63 -30.57 3.16
CA PHE A 44 -13.05 -30.89 3.32
C PHE A 44 -13.80 -30.92 1.98
N ALA A 45 -13.51 -29.96 1.08
CA ALA A 45 -14.11 -29.95 -0.25
C ALA A 45 -13.67 -31.19 -1.08
N LEU A 46 -12.37 -31.49 -1.14
CA LEU A 46 -11.88 -32.64 -1.89
C LEU A 46 -12.41 -33.97 -1.33
N GLY A 47 -12.49 -34.11 0.00
CA GLY A 47 -13.00 -35.31 0.67
C GLY A 47 -14.50 -35.55 0.51
N THR A 48 -15.28 -34.51 0.21
CA THR A 48 -16.76 -34.59 0.04
C THR A 48 -17.22 -34.71 -1.43
N GLY A 49 -16.29 -34.85 -2.40
CA GLY A 49 -16.64 -35.01 -3.82
C GLY A 49 -17.18 -33.73 -4.47
N SER A 50 -16.62 -32.58 -4.08
CA SER A 50 -17.15 -31.22 -4.27
C SER A 50 -17.41 -30.69 -5.67
N PHE A 51 -17.13 -31.45 -6.73
CA PHE A 51 -17.51 -31.02 -8.08
C PHE A 51 -19.00 -31.24 -8.37
N ILE A 52 -19.73 -31.94 -7.50
CA ILE A 52 -21.12 -32.36 -7.75
C ILE A 52 -22.09 -31.98 -6.61
N SER A 53 -21.60 -31.58 -5.42
CA SER A 53 -22.46 -31.30 -4.25
C SER A 53 -22.49 -29.81 -3.85
N PRO A 54 -23.67 -29.26 -3.44
CA PRO A 54 -23.79 -27.88 -2.97
C PRO A 54 -22.90 -27.53 -1.77
N PHE A 55 -22.62 -28.51 -0.92
CA PHE A 55 -21.71 -28.36 0.22
C PHE A 55 -20.25 -28.13 -0.21
N GLY A 56 -19.84 -28.71 -1.33
CA GLY A 56 -18.53 -28.49 -1.92
C GLY A 56 -18.33 -27.09 -2.47
N TRP A 57 -19.34 -26.54 -3.14
CA TRP A 57 -19.36 -25.15 -3.58
C TRP A 57 -19.31 -24.17 -2.39
N ALA A 58 -20.02 -24.48 -1.30
CA ALA A 58 -19.97 -23.68 -0.07
C ALA A 58 -18.58 -23.71 0.58
N ALA A 59 -17.93 -24.88 0.67
CA ALA A 59 -16.58 -25.01 1.18
C ALA A 59 -15.55 -24.27 0.31
N PHE A 60 -15.69 -24.32 -1.02
CA PHE A 60 -14.84 -23.57 -1.95
C PHE A 60 -15.02 -22.04 -1.81
N ALA A 61 -16.26 -21.58 -1.67
CA ALA A 61 -16.57 -20.17 -1.42
C ALA A 61 -15.98 -19.68 -0.08
N LEU A 62 -15.98 -20.53 0.95
CA LEU A 62 -15.35 -20.24 2.23
C LEU A 62 -13.82 -20.18 2.13
N ALA A 63 -13.19 -21.00 1.27
CA ALA A 63 -11.74 -20.97 1.02
C ALA A 63 -11.28 -19.78 0.15
N TYR A 64 -12.16 -19.24 -0.71
CA TYR A 64 -11.81 -18.14 -1.61
C TYR A 64 -11.41 -16.84 -0.90
N LYS A 65 -12.13 -16.45 0.17
CA LYS A 65 -11.82 -15.23 0.94
C LYS A 65 -10.44 -15.30 1.63
N PRO A 66 -10.08 -16.38 2.34
CA PRO A 66 -8.72 -16.63 2.81
C PRO A 66 -7.68 -16.55 1.68
N LEU A 67 -7.91 -17.18 0.53
CA LEU A 67 -6.94 -17.17 -0.58
C LEU A 67 -6.62 -15.76 -1.11
N VAL A 68 -7.64 -14.92 -1.29
CA VAL A 68 -7.42 -13.52 -1.71
C VAL A 68 -6.63 -12.74 -0.66
N ARG A 69 -6.89 -13.00 0.63
CA ARG A 69 -6.20 -12.35 1.74
C ARG A 69 -4.76 -12.84 1.88
N ILE A 70 -4.51 -14.14 1.76
CA ILE A 70 -3.17 -14.74 1.68
C ILE A 70 -2.37 -14.10 0.54
N GLN A 71 -2.94 -13.97 -0.65
CA GLN A 71 -2.24 -13.32 -1.76
C GLN A 71 -1.87 -11.87 -1.43
N LYS A 72 -2.78 -11.11 -0.79
CA LYS A 72 -2.48 -9.74 -0.37
C LYS A 72 -1.34 -9.72 0.67
N LEU A 73 -1.40 -10.58 1.67
CA LEU A 73 -0.38 -10.68 2.71
C LEU A 73 0.96 -11.14 2.16
N ALA A 74 0.99 -12.09 1.24
CA ALA A 74 2.23 -12.57 0.61
C ALA A 74 2.91 -11.46 -0.22
N ARG A 75 2.13 -10.62 -0.93
CA ARG A 75 2.66 -9.43 -1.61
C ARG A 75 3.28 -8.45 -0.62
N LEU A 76 2.62 -8.24 0.52
CA LEU A 76 3.12 -7.37 1.58
C LEU A 76 4.38 -7.91 2.24
N GLU A 77 4.43 -9.20 2.55
CA GLU A 77 5.59 -9.89 3.12
C GLU A 77 6.80 -9.72 2.19
N LYS A 78 6.65 -10.08 0.90
CA LYS A 78 7.72 -9.97 -0.09
C LYS A 78 8.25 -8.55 -0.21
N LEU A 79 7.36 -7.56 -0.30
CA LEU A 79 7.76 -6.16 -0.45
C LEU A 79 8.42 -5.64 0.83
N THR A 80 7.83 -5.91 2.00
CA THR A 80 8.36 -5.48 3.30
C THR A 80 9.75 -6.07 3.54
N ALA A 81 9.93 -7.38 3.31
CA ALA A 81 11.22 -8.04 3.46
C ALA A 81 12.30 -7.41 2.56
N ALA A 82 11.99 -7.18 1.28
CA ALA A 82 12.91 -6.56 0.34
C ALA A 82 13.30 -5.13 0.75
N LEU A 83 12.36 -4.35 1.28
CA LEU A 83 12.64 -2.98 1.74
C LEU A 83 13.48 -2.95 3.02
N LEU A 84 13.21 -3.86 3.97
CA LEU A 84 13.97 -3.94 5.21
C LEU A 84 15.42 -4.35 4.95
N ASP A 85 15.64 -5.29 4.03
CA ASP A 85 16.99 -5.73 3.65
C ASP A 85 17.76 -4.61 2.96
N GLU A 86 17.17 -3.97 1.95
CA GLU A 86 17.81 -2.91 1.17
C GLU A 86 18.13 -1.65 2.00
N PHE A 87 17.20 -1.22 2.85
CA PHE A 87 17.31 0.05 3.59
C PHE A 87 17.70 -0.14 5.05
N LYS A 88 18.25 -1.30 5.42
CA LYS A 88 18.66 -1.61 6.80
C LYS A 88 19.61 -0.58 7.41
N SER A 89 20.50 -0.01 6.59
CA SER A 89 21.48 1.00 7.01
C SER A 89 20.90 2.40 7.22
N GLU A 90 19.66 2.65 6.77
CA GLU A 90 19.01 3.98 6.80
C GLU A 90 17.98 4.11 7.94
N GLU A 91 18.02 3.21 8.94
CA GLU A 91 17.10 3.17 10.10
C GLU A 91 15.61 3.24 9.71
N ILE A 92 15.27 2.55 8.62
CA ILE A 92 13.91 2.52 8.08
C ILE A 92 12.91 1.96 9.11
N GLN A 93 11.75 2.60 9.22
CA GLN A 93 10.60 2.08 9.96
C GLN A 93 9.48 1.76 8.96
N VAL A 94 9.15 0.49 8.81
CA VAL A 94 8.09 -0.01 7.92
C VAL A 94 6.91 -0.49 8.77
N PHE A 95 5.77 0.17 8.62
CA PHE A 95 4.52 -0.12 9.30
C PHE A 95 3.51 -0.69 8.29
N PRO A 96 3.35 -2.02 8.22
CA PRO A 96 2.41 -2.63 7.31
C PRO A 96 0.98 -2.68 7.89
N VAL A 97 -0.02 -2.66 7.01
CA VAL A 97 -1.44 -2.91 7.34
C VAL A 97 -1.97 -1.98 8.46
N ILE A 98 -1.80 -0.67 8.30
CA ILE A 98 -2.37 0.29 9.25
C ILE A 98 -3.87 0.41 9.02
N LYS A 99 -4.65 0.05 10.03
CA LYS A 99 -6.10 0.18 10.01
C LYS A 99 -6.49 1.66 10.10
N VAL A 100 -7.35 2.07 9.18
CA VAL A 100 -7.97 3.40 9.16
C VAL A 100 -9.47 3.18 9.31
N GLU A 101 -10.09 3.88 10.25
CA GLU A 101 -11.53 3.79 10.48
C GLU A 101 -12.31 4.07 9.19
N ASP A 102 -13.30 3.22 8.92
CA ASP A 102 -14.21 3.28 7.76
C ASP A 102 -13.53 3.32 6.38
N LYS A 103 -12.26 2.89 6.27
CA LYS A 103 -11.50 2.88 5.01
C LYS A 103 -10.70 1.60 4.85
N ASN A 104 -10.25 1.36 3.61
CA ASN A 104 -9.26 0.32 3.35
C ASN A 104 -7.97 0.62 4.14
N PRO A 105 -7.32 -0.40 4.72
CA PRO A 105 -6.08 -0.19 5.45
C PRO A 105 -4.98 0.33 4.51
N ILE A 106 -4.08 1.15 5.08
CA ILE A 106 -2.84 1.55 4.42
C ILE A 106 -2.00 0.29 4.31
N ASP A 107 -1.52 -0.01 3.11
CA ASP A 107 -0.77 -1.24 2.89
C ASP A 107 0.61 -1.15 3.53
N LEU A 108 1.36 -0.06 3.26
CA LEU A 108 2.61 0.25 3.94
C LEU A 108 2.71 1.75 4.22
N PHE A 109 3.08 2.09 5.45
CA PHE A 109 3.62 3.39 5.80
C PHE A 109 5.10 3.23 6.11
N ILE A 110 5.95 3.98 5.41
CA ILE A 110 7.39 3.96 5.59
C ILE A 110 7.82 5.31 6.15
N ARG A 111 8.58 5.26 7.23
CA ARG A 111 9.22 6.43 7.83
C ARG A 111 10.72 6.26 7.78
N PHE A 112 11.38 7.24 7.18
CA PHE A 112 12.80 7.50 7.35
C PHE A 112 12.91 8.65 8.35
N PRO A 113 13.27 8.38 9.61
CA PRO A 113 13.23 9.38 10.68
C PRO A 113 13.92 10.68 10.26
N ARG A 114 13.23 11.82 10.44
CA ARG A 114 13.69 13.18 10.09
C ARG A 114 14.00 13.44 8.61
N LYS A 115 13.85 12.47 7.70
CA LYS A 115 14.13 12.61 6.27
C LYS A 115 12.85 12.72 5.45
N THR A 116 12.05 11.64 5.43
CA THR A 116 10.84 11.58 4.60
C THR A 116 9.87 10.51 5.08
N HIS A 117 8.61 10.67 4.69
CA HIS A 117 7.55 9.69 4.86
C HIS A 117 7.05 9.18 3.51
N LEU A 118 6.60 7.93 3.44
CA LEU A 118 5.94 7.37 2.26
C LEU A 118 4.67 6.62 2.66
N PHE A 119 3.57 6.92 1.97
CA PHE A 119 2.34 6.13 2.00
C PHE A 119 2.27 5.31 0.72
N ILE A 120 2.36 4.00 0.86
CA ILE A 120 2.31 3.07 -0.28
C ILE A 120 1.00 2.30 -0.23
N SER A 121 0.30 2.33 -1.36
CA SER A 121 -0.82 1.46 -1.62
C SER A 121 -0.47 0.47 -2.72
N ILE A 122 -0.57 -0.82 -2.41
CA ILE A 122 -0.29 -1.90 -3.36
C ILE A 122 -1.63 -2.39 -3.91
N ARG A 123 -1.78 -2.38 -5.23
CA ARG A 123 -3.03 -2.76 -5.88
C ARG A 123 -2.78 -3.65 -7.10
N SER A 124 -3.65 -4.64 -7.27
CA SER A 124 -3.76 -5.45 -8.48
C SER A 124 -5.20 -5.49 -8.95
N LYS A 125 -5.42 -5.33 -10.25
CA LYS A 125 -6.70 -5.45 -10.95
C LYS A 125 -6.71 -6.57 -11.99
N GLY A 126 -5.79 -7.53 -11.88
CA GLY A 126 -5.61 -8.60 -12.85
C GLY A 126 -4.90 -8.10 -14.11
N ASP A 127 -5.06 -8.82 -15.22
CA ASP A 127 -4.44 -8.47 -16.51
C ASP A 127 -5.16 -7.24 -17.09
N SER A 128 -4.64 -6.07 -16.76
CA SER A 128 -5.31 -4.79 -16.98
C SER A 128 -4.33 -3.63 -17.08
N GLU A 129 -4.67 -2.69 -17.95
CA GLU A 129 -4.01 -1.40 -18.09
C GLU A 129 -4.74 -0.33 -17.29
N ILE A 130 -3.99 0.50 -16.60
CA ILE A 130 -4.48 1.63 -15.82
C ILE A 130 -4.32 2.90 -16.63
N ILE A 131 -5.45 3.51 -16.98
CA ILE A 131 -5.53 4.74 -17.77
C ILE A 131 -5.93 5.87 -16.84
N TYR A 132 -5.30 7.03 -16.99
CA TYR A 132 -5.69 8.23 -16.26
C TYR A 132 -6.51 9.15 -17.17
N ASN A 133 -7.74 9.43 -16.75
CA ASN A 133 -8.61 10.38 -17.44
C ASN A 133 -8.40 11.76 -16.84
N GLU A 134 -7.66 12.62 -17.55
CA GLU A 134 -7.28 13.95 -17.06
C GLU A 134 -8.49 14.87 -16.83
N LYS A 135 -9.48 14.84 -17.73
CA LYS A 135 -10.67 15.72 -17.61
C LYS A 135 -11.47 15.47 -16.33
N ARG A 136 -11.49 14.22 -15.86
CA ARG A 136 -12.23 13.81 -14.67
C ARG A 136 -11.31 13.54 -13.47
N GLU A 137 -10.01 13.65 -13.66
CA GLU A 137 -8.96 13.25 -12.71
C GLU A 137 -9.19 11.86 -12.08
N ILE A 138 -9.65 10.88 -12.89
CA ILE A 138 -9.98 9.53 -12.41
C ILE A 138 -9.08 8.47 -13.04
N LEU A 139 -8.79 7.43 -12.27
CA LEU A 139 -8.20 6.21 -12.79
C LEU A 139 -9.29 5.32 -13.40
N GLN A 140 -9.02 4.80 -14.58
CA GLN A 140 -9.85 3.85 -15.30
C GLN A 140 -9.07 2.57 -15.51
N VAL A 141 -9.77 1.44 -15.49
CA VAL A 141 -9.22 0.10 -15.70
C VAL A 141 -9.70 -0.40 -17.05
N LYS A 142 -8.75 -0.72 -17.92
CA LYS A 142 -8.96 -1.38 -19.21
C LYS A 142 -8.50 -2.82 -19.07
N ARG A 143 -9.44 -3.76 -19.08
CA ARG A 143 -9.14 -5.20 -18.96
C ARG A 143 -8.74 -5.77 -20.31
N LYS A 144 -7.71 -6.62 -20.34
CA LYS A 144 -7.38 -7.38 -21.53
C LYS A 144 -8.56 -8.28 -21.92
N ASN A 145 -8.89 -8.34 -23.20
CA ASN A 145 -9.97 -9.17 -23.76
C ASN A 145 -11.39 -8.84 -23.25
N LYS A 146 -11.61 -7.66 -22.63
CA LYS A 146 -12.95 -7.17 -22.29
C LYS A 146 -13.13 -5.76 -22.84
N GLY A 147 -14.26 -5.53 -23.50
CA GLY A 147 -14.61 -4.20 -23.99
C GLY A 147 -14.89 -3.22 -22.85
N GLY A 148 -14.48 -1.97 -23.05
CA GLY A 148 -14.87 -0.83 -22.22
C GLY A 148 -13.88 -0.44 -21.13
N LEU A 149 -13.94 0.84 -20.77
CA LEU A 149 -13.21 1.45 -19.65
C LEU A 149 -14.12 1.47 -18.43
N ARG A 150 -13.64 0.95 -17.30
CA ARG A 150 -14.37 1.07 -16.02
C ARG A 150 -13.65 2.00 -15.09
N THR A 151 -14.37 2.85 -14.38
CA THR A 151 -13.79 3.66 -13.30
C THR A 151 -13.21 2.74 -12.23
N TRP A 152 -12.01 3.08 -11.75
CA TRP A 152 -11.45 2.42 -10.58
C TRP A 152 -12.08 2.98 -9.32
N GLU A 153 -12.97 2.19 -8.72
CA GLU A 153 -13.63 2.50 -7.46
C GLU A 153 -13.26 1.48 -6.37
N PRO A 154 -13.00 1.94 -5.13
CA PRO A 154 -12.69 3.33 -4.76
C PRO A 154 -11.40 3.81 -5.47
N CYS A 155 -11.27 5.13 -5.68
CA CYS A 155 -10.10 5.67 -6.41
C CYS A 155 -8.85 5.66 -5.50
N PRO A 156 -7.78 4.93 -5.88
CA PRO A 156 -6.57 4.83 -5.05
C PRO A 156 -5.89 6.18 -4.78
N LEU A 157 -5.97 7.14 -5.72
CA LEU A 157 -5.37 8.47 -5.55
C LEU A 157 -6.06 9.27 -4.43
N VAL A 158 -7.38 9.06 -4.26
CA VAL A 158 -8.14 9.67 -3.17
C VAL A 158 -7.82 8.97 -1.86
N GLU A 159 -7.78 7.63 -1.85
CA GLU A 159 -7.40 6.85 -0.67
C GLU A 159 -6.04 7.29 -0.11
N LEU A 160 -5.01 7.41 -0.97
CA LEU A 160 -3.68 7.86 -0.57
C LEU A 160 -3.66 9.27 0.06
N ALA A 161 -4.47 10.19 -0.47
CA ALA A 161 -4.59 11.53 0.11
C ALA A 161 -5.29 11.51 1.47
N ASP A 162 -6.35 10.70 1.56
CA ASP A 162 -7.10 10.51 2.79
C ASP A 162 -6.23 9.84 3.88
N TYR A 163 -5.34 8.91 3.51
CA TYR A 163 -4.36 8.31 4.42
C TYR A 163 -3.41 9.33 5.01
N LYS A 164 -2.88 10.24 4.18
CA LYS A 164 -2.07 11.35 4.69
C LYS A 164 -2.86 12.20 5.68
N SER A 165 -4.10 12.56 5.35
CA SER A 165 -4.93 13.36 6.26
C SER A 165 -5.22 12.65 7.57
N TRP A 166 -5.49 11.35 7.54
CA TRP A 166 -5.66 10.54 8.75
C TRP A 166 -4.38 10.48 9.58
N PHE A 167 -3.23 10.30 8.92
CA PHE A 167 -1.93 10.27 9.57
C PHE A 167 -1.60 11.61 10.26
N ASP A 168 -1.85 12.74 9.60
CA ASP A 168 -1.61 14.07 10.20
C ASP A 168 -2.43 14.24 11.50
N LYS A 169 -3.62 13.63 11.61
CA LYS A 169 -4.43 13.63 12.84
C LYS A 169 -3.90 12.64 13.89
N ASN A 170 -3.43 11.48 13.46
CA ASN A 170 -3.02 10.34 14.29
C ASN A 170 -1.49 10.20 14.44
N ARG A 171 -0.73 11.25 14.15
CA ARG A 171 0.76 11.28 14.19
C ARG A 171 1.35 10.81 15.53
N ASN A 172 0.60 10.98 16.62
CA ASN A 172 0.97 10.53 17.96
C ASN A 172 1.05 9.00 18.04
N LEU A 173 0.31 8.25 17.23
CA LEU A 173 0.40 6.79 17.14
C LEU A 173 1.75 6.31 16.59
N PHE A 174 2.55 7.20 16.01
CA PHE A 174 3.89 6.87 15.50
C PHE A 174 4.97 7.67 16.23
N GLY A 175 4.66 8.22 17.41
CA GLY A 175 5.61 8.93 18.26
C GLY A 175 6.16 10.21 17.63
N MET A 176 5.45 10.83 16.67
CA MET A 176 5.93 12.03 16.01
C MET A 176 5.36 13.30 16.62
N SER A 177 6.20 14.34 16.63
CA SER A 177 5.75 15.70 16.90
C SER A 177 4.95 16.27 15.73
N SER A 178 4.11 17.29 15.99
CA SER A 178 3.42 18.03 14.93
C SER A 178 4.40 18.65 13.92
N ARG A 179 5.59 19.07 14.38
CA ARG A 179 6.63 19.65 13.50
C ARG A 179 7.16 18.61 12.52
N GLU A 180 7.44 17.41 12.99
CA GLU A 180 7.89 16.31 12.13
C GLU A 180 6.81 15.90 11.13
N ALA A 181 5.57 15.69 11.59
CA ALA A 181 4.48 15.27 10.70
C ALA A 181 4.19 16.28 9.56
N GLN A 182 4.32 17.59 9.84
CA GLN A 182 3.99 18.64 8.87
C GLN A 182 5.15 19.08 7.98
N LYS A 183 6.39 19.10 8.51
CA LYS A 183 7.56 19.61 7.76
C LYS A 183 8.31 18.52 7.01
N THR A 184 8.17 17.26 7.41
CA THR A 184 8.84 16.16 6.73
C THR A 184 8.16 15.91 5.38
N PRO A 185 8.92 15.92 4.26
CA PRO A 185 8.37 15.63 2.94
C PRO A 185 7.71 14.25 2.93
N THR A 186 6.65 14.13 2.15
CA THR A 186 5.80 12.93 2.12
C THR A 186 5.50 12.54 0.68
N ALA A 187 5.82 11.30 0.31
CA ALA A 187 5.39 10.72 -0.95
C ALA A 187 4.09 9.91 -0.78
N LYS A 188 3.17 10.04 -1.73
CA LYS A 188 2.01 9.16 -1.89
C LYS A 188 2.26 8.29 -3.11
N VAL A 189 2.32 6.98 -2.94
CA VAL A 189 2.76 6.04 -3.98
C VAL A 189 1.71 4.96 -4.18
N LEU A 190 1.23 4.83 -5.41
CA LEU A 190 0.42 3.71 -5.87
C LEU A 190 1.33 2.74 -6.60
N VAL A 191 1.50 1.55 -6.02
CA VAL A 191 2.26 0.46 -6.62
C VAL A 191 1.30 -0.48 -7.34
N LEU A 192 1.49 -0.60 -8.65
CA LEU A 192 0.77 -1.55 -9.49
C LEU A 192 1.46 -2.91 -9.40
N TRP A 193 0.71 -3.91 -8.94
CA TRP A 193 1.22 -5.27 -8.80
C TRP A 193 0.85 -6.10 -10.05
N PRO A 194 1.84 -6.75 -10.70
CA PRO A 194 1.61 -7.57 -11.89
C PRO A 194 0.47 -8.59 -11.71
N PRO A 195 -0.33 -8.85 -12.75
CA PRO A 195 -0.15 -8.41 -14.14
C PRO A 195 -0.77 -7.03 -14.47
N THR A 196 -1.17 -6.25 -13.47
CA THR A 196 -1.67 -4.89 -13.69
C THR A 196 -0.54 -3.95 -14.07
N LYS A 197 -0.74 -3.10 -15.07
CA LYS A 197 0.27 -2.13 -15.53
C LYS A 197 -0.35 -0.76 -15.80
N ALA A 198 0.46 0.29 -15.74
CA ALA A 198 0.07 1.57 -16.31
C ALA A 198 -0.01 1.45 -17.84
N ALA A 199 -0.90 2.20 -18.48
CA ALA A 199 -0.89 2.32 -19.93
C ALA A 199 0.38 3.05 -20.41
N ASP A 200 0.94 2.66 -21.55
CA ASP A 200 2.18 3.23 -22.08
C ASP A 200 1.98 4.58 -22.79
N ASP A 201 0.72 4.95 -23.06
CA ASP A 201 0.30 6.08 -23.89
C ASP A 201 -0.20 7.29 -23.09
N HIS A 202 0.15 7.41 -21.81
CA HIS A 202 -0.14 8.62 -21.04
C HIS A 202 0.59 9.83 -21.64
N ASN A 203 -0.05 11.00 -21.58
CA ASN A 203 0.56 12.23 -22.05
C ASN A 203 1.86 12.54 -21.29
N SER A 204 2.85 13.07 -22.01
CA SER A 204 4.21 13.28 -21.49
C SER A 204 4.26 14.20 -20.26
N HIS A 205 3.35 15.18 -20.14
CA HIS A 205 3.27 16.10 -19.00
C HIS A 205 2.79 15.44 -17.70
N LEU A 206 2.25 14.22 -17.75
CA LEU A 206 1.89 13.46 -16.56
C LEU A 206 3.10 12.76 -15.92
N TYR A 207 4.23 12.73 -16.62
CA TYR A 207 5.46 12.17 -16.08
C TYR A 207 6.30 13.25 -15.43
N SER A 208 6.85 12.93 -14.27
CA SER A 208 7.86 13.72 -13.57
C SER A 208 9.17 12.95 -13.59
N GLU A 209 10.28 13.67 -13.75
CA GLU A 209 11.60 13.11 -13.54
C GLU A 209 11.98 13.29 -12.06
N LEU A 210 12.19 12.19 -11.36
CA LEU A 210 12.73 12.16 -10.02
C LEU A 210 14.11 11.53 -10.15
N GLY A 211 15.18 12.32 -9.97
CA GLY A 211 16.59 11.86 -10.05
C GLY A 211 16.89 10.88 -11.19
N GLY A 212 16.48 11.23 -12.42
CA GLY A 212 16.66 10.40 -13.63
C GLY A 212 15.57 9.35 -13.86
N MET A 213 14.77 9.02 -12.85
CA MET A 213 13.65 8.10 -12.97
C MET A 213 12.40 8.82 -13.46
N LYS A 214 11.89 8.41 -14.63
CA LYS A 214 10.64 8.93 -15.20
C LYS A 214 9.45 8.24 -14.54
N THR A 215 8.68 8.96 -13.72
CA THR A 215 7.58 8.40 -12.93
C THR A 215 6.26 9.11 -13.23
N LEU A 216 5.15 8.38 -13.33
CA LEU A 216 3.82 8.98 -13.46
C LEU A 216 3.44 9.73 -12.17
N ALA A 217 3.15 11.03 -12.29
CA ALA A 217 2.79 11.92 -11.20
C ALA A 217 1.37 12.47 -11.40
N LEU A 218 0.38 11.78 -10.86
CA LEU A 218 -1.03 12.10 -11.09
C LEU A 218 -1.59 13.04 -10.03
N ARG A 219 -2.38 14.03 -10.46
CA ARG A 219 -2.99 15.03 -9.57
C ARG A 219 -4.46 14.70 -9.33
N ARG A 220 -4.91 14.79 -8.08
CA ARG A 220 -6.34 14.78 -7.72
C ARG A 220 -6.61 15.40 -6.36
N LYS A 221 -6.02 14.82 -5.31
CA LYS A 221 -5.98 15.38 -3.94
C LYS A 221 -4.51 15.54 -3.54
N GLY A 222 -3.83 16.41 -4.26
CA GLY A 222 -2.37 16.49 -4.32
C GLY A 222 -1.76 15.45 -5.27
N THR A 223 -0.43 15.41 -5.34
CA THR A 223 0.32 14.51 -6.23
C THR A 223 0.43 13.11 -5.63
N ALA A 224 0.20 12.08 -6.44
CA ALA A 224 0.54 10.71 -6.12
C ALA A 224 1.32 10.10 -7.29
N PHE A 225 2.39 9.36 -6.95
CA PHE A 225 3.25 8.69 -7.90
C PHE A 225 2.68 7.30 -8.20
N VAL A 226 2.65 6.92 -9.47
CA VAL A 226 2.23 5.59 -9.91
C VAL A 226 3.45 4.89 -10.48
N ILE A 227 3.79 3.74 -9.91
CA ILE A 227 4.95 2.93 -10.28
C ILE A 227 4.55 1.46 -10.39
N GLN A 228 5.37 0.69 -11.08
CA GLN A 228 5.32 -0.77 -11.05
C GLN A 228 5.98 -1.32 -9.78
N GLN A 229 5.63 -2.55 -9.43
CA GLN A 229 6.19 -3.24 -8.25
C GLN A 229 7.72 -3.28 -8.26
N GLU A 230 8.31 -3.52 -9.42
CA GLU A 230 9.75 -3.70 -9.60
C GLU A 230 10.52 -2.39 -9.39
N GLU A 231 9.86 -1.25 -9.58
CA GLU A 231 10.45 0.09 -9.52
C GLU A 231 10.50 0.65 -8.08
N ILE A 232 9.88 -0.01 -7.10
CA ILE A 232 9.71 0.56 -5.75
C ILE A 232 11.03 0.88 -5.06
N THR A 233 12.03 0.00 -5.19
CA THR A 233 13.32 0.18 -4.54
C THR A 233 14.07 1.37 -5.13
N GLU A 234 14.11 1.45 -6.47
CA GLU A 234 14.74 2.57 -7.18
C GLU A 234 14.02 3.88 -6.87
N PHE A 235 12.69 3.89 -6.90
CA PHE A 235 11.89 5.06 -6.53
C PHE A 235 12.25 5.57 -5.13
N ILE A 236 12.34 4.68 -4.13
CA ILE A 236 12.68 5.09 -2.76
C ILE A 236 14.11 5.63 -2.67
N LYS A 237 15.09 4.99 -3.35
CA LYS A 237 16.47 5.47 -3.39
C LYS A 237 16.55 6.88 -3.95
N VAL A 238 15.91 7.10 -5.09
CA VAL A 238 15.93 8.38 -5.79
C VAL A 238 15.16 9.45 -5.01
N TRP A 239 14.01 9.09 -4.42
CA TRP A 239 13.26 9.98 -3.55
C TRP A 239 14.08 10.39 -2.32
N LEU A 240 14.76 9.46 -1.66
CA LEU A 240 15.63 9.74 -0.51
C LEU A 240 16.79 10.66 -0.87
N ALA A 241 17.38 10.49 -2.05
CA ALA A 241 18.50 11.31 -2.52
C ALA A 241 18.14 12.81 -2.62
N GLN A 242 16.86 13.18 -2.74
CA GLN A 242 16.42 14.58 -2.75
C GLN A 242 16.51 15.25 -1.37
N TYR A 243 16.66 14.46 -0.30
CA TYR A 243 16.61 14.92 1.09
C TYR A 243 17.85 14.46 1.90
N LYS A 244 18.92 14.05 1.20
CA LYS A 244 20.24 13.80 1.79
C LYS A 244 21.04 15.09 1.90
#